data_AF-A0AA87B905-F1
#
_entry.id   AF-A0AA87B905-F1
#
_cell.length_a   1.000
_cell.length_b   1.000
_cell.length_c   1.000
_cell.angle_alpha   90.00
_cell.angle_beta   90.00
_cell.angle_gamma   90.00
#
_symmetry.space_group_name_H-M   'P 1'
#
loop_
_entity.id
_entity.type
_entity.pdbx_description
1 polymer ?
#
loop_
_entity_poly.entity_id
_entity_poly.type
_entity_poly.pdbx_seq_one_letter_code
_entity_poly.pdbx_strand_id
1 'polypeptide(L)'
;MATLSNYLILVAFLLATAIETISATEEQESLFECRRHMNSHCGNKIVDVLSSQKKNKVSRECCYKIVQMGYSCHSRLTLFVSQTNAELRSKNSTHVMAKNDVIFNKCDQATKPESWQYLSNCVVKIGAKCGKQIFEKQVDSKHKVTKHCCQKLVKMGESCHINLAKALIRTPEMRDVDAIQFLHNSKKIFDQCRDLE
;
A
#
# COMPACT_ATOMS: atom_id res chain seq x y z
N MET A 1 -21.25 -21.57 25.65
CA MET A 1 -19.84 -21.77 25.25
C MET A 1 -19.74 -22.89 24.21
N ALA A 2 -20.25 -22.66 23.00
CA ALA A 2 -20.20 -23.66 21.91
C ALA A 2 -20.08 -23.04 20.51
N THR A 3 -19.80 -21.73 20.39
CA THR A 3 -19.69 -21.02 19.10
C THR A 3 -18.26 -20.57 18.78
N LEU A 4 -17.38 -20.49 19.79
CA LEU A 4 -15.94 -20.22 19.58
C LEU A 4 -15.20 -21.42 18.97
N SER A 5 -15.73 -22.64 19.20
CA SER A 5 -15.14 -23.88 18.71
C SER A 5 -15.29 -24.04 17.19
N ASN A 6 -16.44 -23.66 16.62
CA ASN A 6 -16.68 -23.81 15.19
C ASN A 6 -15.87 -22.84 14.32
N TYR A 7 -15.56 -21.64 14.82
CA TYR A 7 -14.74 -20.67 14.06
C TYR A 7 -13.27 -21.09 13.98
N LEU A 8 -12.72 -21.62 15.09
CA LEU A 8 -11.35 -22.15 15.09
C LEU A 8 -11.24 -23.44 14.26
N ILE A 9 -12.28 -24.27 14.24
CA ILE A 9 -12.36 -25.47 13.38
C ILE A 9 -12.46 -25.07 11.90
N LEU A 10 -13.24 -24.03 11.56
CA LEU A 10 -13.33 -23.51 10.18
C LEU A 10 -12.01 -22.92 9.69
N VAL A 11 -11.31 -22.15 10.52
CA VAL A 11 -9.99 -21.59 10.19
C VAL A 11 -8.94 -22.70 10.05
N ALA A 12 -9.00 -23.74 10.89
CA ALA A 12 -8.11 -24.90 10.79
C ALA A 12 -8.39 -25.78 9.55
N PHE A 13 -9.66 -25.99 9.19
CA PHE A 13 -10.04 -26.72 7.97
C PHE A 13 -9.62 -25.98 6.70
N LEU A 14 -9.75 -24.65 6.66
CA LEU A 14 -9.28 -23.82 5.53
C LEU A 14 -7.75 -23.85 5.38
N LEU A 15 -7.00 -24.06 6.47
CA LEU A 15 -5.54 -24.24 6.44
C LEU A 15 -5.14 -25.66 6.03
N ALA A 16 -5.93 -26.68 6.36
CA ALA A 16 -5.62 -28.09 6.06
C ALA A 16 -5.92 -28.48 4.60
N THR A 17 -6.95 -27.91 3.97
CA THR A 17 -7.26 -28.19 2.55
C THR A 17 -6.38 -27.43 1.57
N ALA A 18 -5.54 -26.50 2.04
CA ALA A 18 -4.57 -25.78 1.20
C ALA A 18 -3.33 -26.61 0.83
N ILE A 19 -3.19 -27.84 1.35
CA ILE A 19 -1.98 -28.65 1.18
C ILE A 19 -2.05 -29.61 -0.04
N GLU A 20 -3.21 -29.77 -0.70
CA GLU A 20 -3.34 -30.64 -1.90
C GLU A 20 -3.81 -29.93 -3.19
N THR A 21 -3.79 -28.60 -3.25
CA THR A 21 -3.89 -27.86 -4.52
C THR A 21 -2.78 -26.82 -4.65
N ILE A 22 -1.53 -27.24 -4.49
CA ILE A 22 -0.37 -26.47 -4.98
C ILE A 22 -0.14 -26.87 -6.45
N SER A 23 -1.13 -26.55 -7.29
CA SER A 23 -0.92 -26.49 -8.73
C SER A 23 -1.93 -25.50 -9.31
N ALA A 24 -1.39 -24.40 -9.83
CA ALA A 24 -2.06 -23.40 -10.67
C ALA A 24 -3.08 -22.48 -9.99
N THR A 25 -2.60 -21.38 -9.39
CA THR A 25 -2.96 -19.98 -9.76
C THR A 25 -2.09 -18.99 -8.96
N GLU A 26 -0.78 -18.97 -9.17
CA GLU A 26 -0.12 -17.67 -9.23
C GLU A 26 -0.32 -17.22 -10.68
N GLU A 27 -1.36 -16.45 -10.94
CA GLU A 27 -1.47 -15.74 -12.21
C GLU A 27 -0.25 -14.81 -12.25
N GLN A 28 0.76 -15.18 -13.05
CA GLN A 28 1.98 -14.40 -13.12
C GLN A 28 1.63 -13.00 -13.64
N GLU A 29 1.61 -12.02 -12.73
CA GLU A 29 1.13 -10.66 -13.01
C GLU A 29 1.82 -10.10 -14.27
N SER A 30 1.03 -9.79 -15.30
CA SER A 30 1.57 -9.47 -16.63
C SER A 30 2.31 -8.14 -16.62
N LEU A 31 3.23 -7.94 -17.57
CA LEU A 31 3.91 -6.65 -17.73
C LEU A 31 2.90 -5.50 -17.96
N PHE A 32 1.80 -5.79 -18.66
CA PHE A 32 0.72 -4.84 -18.91
C PHE A 32 0.01 -4.44 -17.60
N GLU A 33 -0.30 -5.42 -16.76
CA GLU A 33 -0.88 -5.17 -15.44
C GLU A 33 0.04 -4.33 -14.57
N CYS A 34 1.33 -4.66 -14.49
CA CYS A 34 2.28 -3.83 -13.74
C CYS A 34 2.35 -2.39 -14.27
N ARG A 35 2.31 -2.21 -15.59
CA ARG A 35 2.38 -0.89 -16.24
C ARG A 35 1.18 -0.03 -15.90
N ARG A 36 -0.03 -0.60 -15.75
CA ARG A 36 -1.26 0.18 -15.50
C ARG A 36 -1.19 1.02 -14.22
N HIS A 37 -0.41 0.55 -13.23
CA HIS A 37 -0.22 1.24 -11.95
C HIS A 37 0.89 2.32 -11.98
N MET A 38 1.66 2.42 -13.07
CA MET A 38 2.75 3.39 -13.22
C MET A 38 2.42 4.42 -14.31
N ASN A 39 2.20 5.68 -13.90
CA ASN A 39 2.03 6.76 -14.87
C ASN A 39 3.39 7.20 -15.48
N SER A 40 3.32 7.94 -16.58
CA SER A 40 4.52 8.42 -17.30
C SER A 40 5.40 9.33 -16.43
N HIS A 41 4.80 10.16 -15.58
CA HIS A 41 5.55 11.05 -14.67
C HIS A 41 6.48 10.25 -13.75
N CYS A 42 5.94 9.28 -13.02
CA CYS A 42 6.72 8.46 -12.11
C CYS A 42 7.65 7.49 -12.85
N GLY A 43 7.20 6.91 -13.97
CA GLY A 43 8.02 6.06 -14.82
C GLY A 43 9.28 6.76 -15.31
N ASN A 44 9.14 7.96 -15.89
CA ASN A 44 10.27 8.77 -16.36
C ASN A 44 11.21 9.12 -15.20
N LYS A 45 10.67 9.48 -14.03
CA LYS A 45 11.50 9.79 -12.87
C LYS A 45 12.34 8.61 -12.40
N ILE A 46 11.80 7.39 -12.49
CA ILE A 46 12.54 6.16 -12.18
C ILE A 46 13.67 5.95 -13.19
N VAL A 47 13.39 6.13 -14.49
CA VAL A 47 14.41 6.05 -15.55
C VAL A 47 15.56 7.01 -15.29
N ASP A 48 15.27 8.28 -14.97
CA ASP A 48 16.29 9.28 -14.63
C ASP A 48 17.20 8.83 -13.47
N VAL A 49 16.63 8.21 -12.44
CA VAL A 49 17.38 7.73 -11.27
C VAL A 49 18.23 6.51 -11.64
N LEU A 50 17.71 5.60 -12.46
CA LEU A 50 18.44 4.43 -12.95
C LEU A 50 19.60 4.84 -13.88
N SER A 51 19.36 5.79 -14.78
CA SER A 51 20.34 6.22 -15.79
C SER A 51 21.42 7.14 -15.20
N SER A 52 21.08 7.95 -14.20
CA SER A 52 22.01 8.90 -13.57
C SER A 52 23.00 8.26 -12.60
N GLN A 53 24.20 8.83 -12.51
CA GLN A 53 25.16 8.56 -11.43
C GLN A 53 24.88 9.41 -10.17
N LYS A 54 24.01 10.43 -10.27
CA LYS A 54 23.65 11.29 -9.14
C LYS A 54 22.64 10.60 -8.24
N LYS A 55 22.71 10.89 -6.94
CA LYS A 55 21.73 10.43 -5.93
C LYS A 55 20.42 11.21 -6.06
N ASN A 56 19.72 11.05 -7.19
CA ASN A 56 18.37 11.57 -7.36
C ASN A 56 17.41 10.72 -6.51
N LYS A 57 16.39 11.37 -5.93
CA LYS A 57 15.35 10.71 -5.13
C LYS A 57 14.05 10.63 -5.93
N VAL A 58 13.34 9.52 -5.75
CA VAL A 58 11.95 9.37 -6.20
C VAL A 58 11.05 10.13 -5.22
N SER A 59 10.00 10.80 -5.72
CA SER A 59 9.07 11.54 -4.88
C SER A 59 8.26 10.59 -3.99
N ARG A 60 7.70 11.11 -2.89
CA ARG A 60 6.85 10.30 -2.00
C ARG A 60 5.61 9.74 -2.71
N GLU A 61 5.01 10.51 -3.61
CA GLU A 61 3.90 10.07 -4.47
C GLU A 61 4.30 8.87 -5.34
N CYS A 62 5.41 8.98 -6.07
CA CYS A 62 5.89 7.88 -6.90
C CYS A 62 6.33 6.67 -6.06
N CYS A 63 6.85 6.89 -4.85
CA CYS A 63 7.12 5.81 -3.92
C CYS A 63 5.87 5.04 -3.51
N TYR A 64 4.73 5.70 -3.29
CA TYR A 64 3.47 5.00 -3.04
C TYR A 64 3.07 4.10 -4.20
N LYS A 65 3.19 4.58 -5.45
CA LYS A 65 2.93 3.74 -6.63
C LYS A 65 3.83 2.51 -6.69
N ILE A 66 5.13 2.68 -6.43
CA ILE A 66 6.11 1.59 -6.40
C ILE A 66 5.74 0.53 -5.35
N VAL A 67 5.39 0.93 -4.13
CA VAL A 67 5.05 -0.03 -3.07
C VAL A 67 3.67 -0.65 -3.26
N GLN A 68 2.71 0.07 -3.85
CA GLN A 68 1.36 -0.43 -4.18
C GLN A 68 1.43 -1.60 -5.17
N MET A 69 2.15 -1.44 -6.28
CA MET A 69 2.33 -2.53 -7.26
C MET A 69 3.24 -3.65 -6.74
N GLY A 70 4.06 -3.36 -5.73
CA GLY A 70 4.95 -4.32 -5.10
C GLY A 70 6.25 -4.57 -5.87
N TYR A 71 7.17 -5.26 -5.20
CA TYR A 71 8.54 -5.46 -5.68
C TYR A 71 8.60 -6.22 -7.01
N SER A 72 7.75 -7.23 -7.20
CA SER A 72 7.70 -8.03 -8.43
C SER A 72 7.37 -7.16 -9.65
N CYS A 73 6.31 -6.35 -9.57
CA CYS A 73 5.96 -5.45 -10.67
C CYS A 73 7.00 -4.37 -10.92
N HIS A 74 7.53 -3.75 -9.86
CA HIS A 74 8.60 -2.75 -10.00
C HIS A 74 9.81 -3.33 -10.73
N SER A 75 10.27 -4.51 -10.33
CA SER A 75 11.43 -5.20 -10.93
C SER A 75 11.17 -5.63 -12.37
N ARG A 76 9.96 -6.14 -12.67
CA ARG A 76 9.54 -6.51 -14.03
C ARG A 76 9.53 -5.32 -14.98
N LEU A 77 9.00 -4.18 -14.52
CA LEU A 77 9.02 -2.94 -15.29
C LEU A 77 10.46 -2.44 -15.50
N THR A 78 11.29 -2.47 -14.46
CA THR A 78 12.70 -2.06 -14.58
C THR A 78 13.46 -2.94 -15.57
N LEU A 79 13.27 -4.26 -15.54
CA LEU A 79 13.88 -5.17 -16.50
C LEU A 79 13.45 -4.84 -17.95
N PHE A 80 12.16 -4.67 -18.18
CA PHE A 80 11.62 -4.28 -19.50
C PHE A 80 12.23 -2.97 -20.00
N VAL A 81 12.24 -1.93 -19.16
CA VAL A 81 12.82 -0.62 -19.53
C VAL A 81 14.33 -0.74 -19.75
N SER A 82 15.04 -1.56 -18.97
CA SER A 82 16.47 -1.78 -19.16
C SER A 82 16.82 -2.37 -20.52
N GLN A 83 15.91 -3.13 -21.13
CA GLN A 83 16.11 -3.75 -22.44
C GLN A 83 15.67 -2.86 -23.61
N THR A 84 14.74 -1.93 -23.37
CA THR A 84 14.05 -1.17 -24.43
C THR A 84 14.42 0.30 -24.48
N ASN A 85 14.79 0.91 -23.34
CA ASN A 85 15.17 2.31 -23.26
C ASN A 85 16.62 2.52 -23.72
N ALA A 86 16.85 3.47 -24.63
CA ALA A 86 18.17 3.73 -25.20
C ALA A 86 19.25 4.10 -24.16
N GLU A 87 18.88 4.79 -23.08
CA GLU A 87 19.83 5.19 -22.02
C GLU A 87 20.24 4.03 -21.12
N LEU A 88 19.37 3.03 -20.96
CA LEU A 88 19.58 1.90 -20.05
C LEU A 88 20.08 0.64 -20.78
N ARG A 89 19.74 0.45 -22.05
CA ARG A 89 20.07 -0.77 -22.83
C ARG A 89 21.57 -1.04 -22.95
N SER A 90 22.39 0.00 -22.94
CA SER A 90 23.86 -0.12 -22.95
C SER A 90 24.48 -0.29 -21.56
N LYS A 91 23.69 -0.17 -20.48
CA LYS A 91 24.18 -0.30 -19.11
C LYS A 91 24.18 -1.76 -18.67
N ASN A 92 25.05 -2.07 -17.72
CA ASN A 92 25.09 -3.38 -17.08
C ASN A 92 23.77 -3.67 -16.35
N SER A 93 23.10 -4.76 -16.72
CA SER A 93 21.79 -5.14 -16.18
C SER A 93 21.83 -5.38 -14.66
N THR A 94 22.87 -6.04 -14.16
CA THR A 94 23.06 -6.26 -12.71
C THR A 94 23.16 -4.94 -11.95
N HIS A 95 23.87 -3.95 -12.49
CA HIS A 95 23.94 -2.61 -11.88
C HIS A 95 22.59 -1.88 -11.88
N VAL A 96 21.83 -1.99 -12.97
CA VAL A 96 20.48 -1.42 -13.07
C VAL A 96 19.55 -2.07 -12.05
N MET A 97 19.59 -3.40 -11.91
CA MET A 97 18.77 -4.13 -10.92
C MET A 97 19.21 -3.86 -9.47
N ALA A 98 20.51 -3.70 -9.20
CA ALA A 98 20.95 -3.25 -7.88
C ALA A 98 20.39 -1.85 -7.52
N LYS A 99 20.32 -0.94 -8.50
CA LYS A 99 19.66 0.36 -8.29
C LYS A 99 18.15 0.24 -8.12
N ASN A 100 17.48 -0.67 -8.84
CA ASN A 100 16.06 -0.99 -8.65
C ASN A 100 15.78 -1.37 -7.19
N ASP A 101 16.59 -2.24 -6.61
CA ASP A 101 16.42 -2.69 -5.22
C ASP A 101 16.60 -1.52 -4.25
N VAL A 102 17.60 -0.66 -4.50
CA VAL A 102 17.82 0.55 -3.71
C VAL A 102 16.64 1.52 -3.81
N ILE A 103 16.03 1.69 -4.99
CA ILE A 103 14.84 2.53 -5.18
C ILE A 103 13.67 1.95 -4.39
N PHE A 104 13.39 0.66 -4.56
CA PHE A 104 12.29 0.01 -3.85
C PHE A 104 12.44 0.11 -2.34
N ASN A 105 13.60 -0.24 -1.78
CA ASN A 105 13.85 -0.21 -0.34
C ASN A 105 13.73 1.20 0.24
N LYS A 106 14.18 2.23 -0.48
CA LYS A 106 14.01 3.62 -0.05
C LYS A 106 12.54 4.04 -0.07
N CYS A 107 11.80 3.65 -1.09
CA CYS A 107 10.38 3.95 -1.19
C CYS A 107 9.56 3.20 -0.14
N ASP A 108 9.91 1.94 0.13
CA ASP A 108 9.36 1.14 1.21
C ASP A 108 9.54 1.86 2.56
N GLN A 109 10.78 2.23 2.88
CA GLN A 109 11.10 2.94 4.10
C GLN A 109 10.39 4.30 4.20
N ALA A 110 10.35 5.07 3.11
CA ALA A 110 9.77 6.42 3.10
C ALA A 110 8.23 6.44 3.25
N THR A 111 7.58 5.31 2.98
CA THR A 111 6.12 5.14 3.01
C THR A 111 5.66 4.15 4.08
N LYS A 112 6.59 3.57 4.84
CA LYS A 112 6.33 2.52 5.82
C LYS A 112 5.32 3.00 6.88
N PRO A 113 4.28 2.21 7.19
CA PRO A 113 3.48 2.43 8.39
C PRO A 113 4.29 2.01 9.63
N GLU A 114 3.77 2.35 10.81
CA GLU A 114 4.28 1.81 12.08
C GLU A 114 4.17 0.27 12.16
N SER A 115 4.79 -0.31 13.20
CA SER A 115 4.83 -1.76 13.41
C SER A 115 3.44 -2.41 13.50
N TRP A 116 3.36 -3.72 13.23
CA TRP A 116 2.11 -4.47 13.33
C TRP A 116 1.48 -4.35 14.72
N GLN A 117 2.29 -4.38 15.79
CA GLN A 117 1.80 -4.22 17.17
C GLN A 117 1.15 -2.85 17.38
N TYR A 118 1.76 -1.79 16.84
CA TYR A 118 1.19 -0.45 16.88
C TYR A 118 -0.16 -0.41 16.12
N LEU A 119 -0.20 -0.94 14.90
CA LEU A 119 -1.40 -0.96 14.06
C LEU A 119 -2.53 -1.77 14.70
N SER A 120 -2.24 -2.93 15.28
CA SER A 120 -3.22 -3.76 16.01
C SER A 120 -3.87 -2.98 17.16
N ASN A 121 -3.06 -2.26 17.94
CA ASN A 121 -3.58 -1.41 19.03
C ASN A 121 -4.47 -0.29 18.49
N CYS A 122 -4.17 0.29 17.32
CA CYS A 122 -5.05 1.26 16.66
C CYS A 122 -6.39 0.63 16.26
N VAL A 123 -6.36 -0.56 15.63
CA VAL A 123 -7.57 -1.28 15.20
C VAL A 123 -8.49 -1.59 16.39
N VAL A 124 -7.93 -2.02 17.53
CA VAL A 124 -8.70 -2.28 18.75
C VAL A 124 -9.36 -1.01 19.27
N LYS A 125 -8.63 0.12 19.31
CA LYS A 125 -9.17 1.40 19.80
C LYS A 125 -10.36 1.88 18.96
N ILE A 126 -10.24 1.84 17.62
CA ILE A 126 -11.33 2.30 16.75
C ILE A 126 -12.49 1.29 16.71
N GLY A 127 -12.17 0.00 16.64
CA GLY A 127 -13.13 -1.09 16.49
C GLY A 127 -13.71 -1.20 15.08
N ALA A 128 -14.10 -2.42 14.68
CA ALA A 128 -14.48 -2.76 13.30
C ALA A 128 -15.59 -1.87 12.72
N LYS A 129 -16.66 -1.61 13.50
CA LYS A 129 -17.80 -0.78 13.04
C LYS A 129 -17.40 0.65 12.68
N CYS A 130 -16.61 1.29 13.53
CA CYS A 130 -16.15 2.67 13.28
C CYS A 130 -15.05 2.72 12.23
N GLY A 131 -14.14 1.73 12.23
CA GLY A 131 -13.13 1.59 11.16
C GLY A 131 -13.78 1.51 9.78
N LYS A 132 -14.87 0.72 9.62
CA LYS A 132 -15.62 0.64 8.37
C LYS A 132 -16.21 1.99 7.94
N GLN A 133 -16.89 2.71 8.84
CA GLN A 133 -17.47 4.03 8.52
C GLN A 133 -16.40 5.04 8.07
N ILE A 134 -15.24 5.02 8.72
CA ILE A 134 -14.14 5.92 8.39
C ILE A 134 -13.53 5.57 7.04
N PHE A 135 -13.31 4.28 6.77
CA PHE A 135 -12.81 3.82 5.47
C PHE A 135 -13.79 4.18 4.35
N GLU A 136 -15.09 3.91 4.53
CA GLU A 136 -16.14 4.27 3.56
C GLU A 136 -16.16 5.78 3.30
N LYS A 137 -16.07 6.61 4.35
CA LYS A 137 -15.97 8.08 4.22
C LYS A 137 -14.73 8.52 3.45
N GLN A 138 -13.63 7.81 3.63
CA GLN A 138 -12.35 8.14 3.03
C GLN A 138 -12.29 7.82 1.53
N VAL A 139 -12.96 6.74 1.13
CA VAL A 139 -13.12 6.32 -0.27
C VAL A 139 -14.22 7.11 -0.98
N ASP A 140 -15.36 7.32 -0.33
CA ASP A 140 -16.46 8.14 -0.84
C ASP A 140 -16.96 9.14 0.21
N SER A 141 -16.74 10.42 -0.11
CA SER A 141 -17.11 11.56 0.73
C SER A 141 -18.61 11.65 1.05
N LYS A 142 -19.50 10.94 0.35
CA LYS A 142 -20.94 10.89 0.62
C LYS A 142 -21.30 10.15 1.90
N HIS A 143 -20.47 9.20 2.33
CA HIS A 143 -20.70 8.51 3.59
C HIS A 143 -20.60 9.48 4.78
N LYS A 144 -21.13 9.07 5.92
CA LYS A 144 -21.12 9.87 7.15
C LYS A 144 -20.46 9.07 8.26
N VAL A 145 -19.67 9.74 9.08
CA VAL A 145 -19.12 9.19 10.32
C VAL A 145 -20.03 9.63 11.46
N THR A 146 -20.50 8.69 12.26
CA THR A 146 -21.35 9.01 13.42
C THR A 146 -20.56 9.76 14.49
N LYS A 147 -21.22 10.59 15.32
CA LYS A 147 -20.58 11.29 16.46
C LYS A 147 -19.79 10.33 17.36
N HIS A 148 -20.37 9.17 17.66
CA HIS A 148 -19.70 8.12 18.43
C HIS A 148 -18.39 7.66 17.77
N CYS A 149 -18.40 7.41 16.45
CA CYS A 149 -17.19 7.00 15.74
C CYS A 149 -16.17 8.13 15.60
N CYS A 150 -16.60 9.39 15.49
CA CYS A 150 -15.69 10.54 15.58
C CYS A 150 -14.98 10.61 16.93
N GLN A 151 -15.70 10.47 18.04
CA GLN A 151 -15.10 10.46 19.38
C GLN A 151 -14.07 9.32 19.53
N LYS A 152 -14.37 8.12 19.00
CA LYS A 152 -13.39 7.02 19.00
C LYS A 152 -12.18 7.31 18.12
N LEU A 153 -12.37 7.96 16.98
CA LEU A 153 -11.28 8.37 16.07
C LEU A 153 -10.35 9.39 16.74
N VAL A 154 -10.91 10.44 17.35
CA VAL A 154 -10.13 11.48 18.04
C VAL A 154 -9.41 10.88 19.25
N LYS A 155 -10.10 10.10 20.08
CA LYS A 155 -9.50 9.38 21.21
C LYS A 155 -8.40 8.39 20.79
N MET A 156 -8.52 7.76 19.62
CA MET A 156 -7.48 6.89 19.07
C MET A 156 -6.23 7.70 18.68
N GLY A 157 -6.41 8.92 18.17
CA GLY A 157 -5.38 9.88 17.82
C GLY A 157 -5.00 9.88 16.33
N GLU A 158 -4.55 11.04 15.83
CA GLU A 158 -4.23 11.27 14.42
C GLU A 158 -3.15 10.31 13.92
N SER A 159 -2.09 10.10 14.70
CA SER A 159 -0.98 9.21 14.33
C SER A 159 -1.45 7.77 14.08
N CYS A 160 -2.38 7.25 14.90
CA CYS A 160 -2.96 5.93 14.67
C CYS A 160 -3.75 5.90 13.35
N HIS A 161 -4.59 6.91 13.13
CA HIS A 161 -5.43 6.97 11.93
C HIS A 161 -4.60 7.02 10.64
N ILE A 162 -3.59 7.89 10.60
CA ILE A 162 -2.70 8.05 9.45
C ILE A 162 -1.88 6.77 9.20
N ASN A 163 -1.41 6.09 10.25
CA ASN A 163 -0.66 4.84 10.07
C ASN A 163 -1.54 3.67 9.60
N LEU A 164 -2.80 3.60 10.03
CA LEU A 164 -3.77 2.66 9.45
C LEU A 164 -4.02 2.96 7.97
N ALA A 165 -4.16 4.24 7.60
CA ALA A 165 -4.33 4.63 6.19
C ALA A 165 -3.11 4.26 5.33
N LYS A 166 -1.89 4.48 5.83
CA LYS A 166 -0.64 4.04 5.17
C LYS A 166 -0.58 2.53 5.00
N ALA A 167 -1.01 1.77 6.01
CA ALA A 167 -1.05 0.31 5.93
C ALA A 167 -2.05 -0.17 4.88
N LEU A 168 -3.24 0.45 4.83
CA LEU A 168 -4.27 0.15 3.82
C LEU A 168 -3.78 0.45 2.41
N ILE A 169 -3.15 1.60 2.16
CA ILE A 169 -2.61 1.96 0.84
C ILE A 169 -1.73 0.86 0.24
N ARG A 170 -1.07 0.06 1.08
CA ARG A 170 -0.11 -0.96 0.67
C ARG A 170 -0.75 -2.34 0.46
N THR A 171 -2.07 -2.47 0.59
CA THR A 171 -2.77 -3.71 0.27
C THR A 171 -3.09 -3.78 -1.24
N PRO A 172 -3.24 -4.98 -1.82
CA PRO A 172 -3.54 -5.14 -3.25
C PRO A 172 -4.80 -4.40 -3.70
N GLU A 173 -5.82 -4.32 -2.86
CA GLU A 173 -7.11 -3.66 -3.15
C GLU A 173 -6.97 -2.14 -3.34
N MET A 174 -5.88 -1.56 -2.83
CA MET A 174 -5.62 -0.12 -2.88
C MET A 174 -4.68 0.29 -4.02
N ARG A 175 -4.30 -0.62 -4.92
CA ARG A 175 -3.35 -0.36 -6.03
C ARG A 175 -3.80 0.73 -6.99
N ASP A 176 -5.10 0.86 -7.22
CA ASP A 176 -5.68 1.86 -8.13
C ASP A 176 -6.11 3.15 -7.40
N VAL A 177 -5.89 3.23 -6.08
CA VAL A 177 -6.21 4.42 -5.28
C VAL A 177 -5.05 5.40 -5.28
N ASP A 178 -5.35 6.68 -5.45
CA ASP A 178 -4.39 7.76 -5.22
C ASP A 178 -4.05 7.84 -3.73
N ALA A 179 -2.87 7.35 -3.37
CA ALA A 179 -2.38 7.32 -2.00
C ALA A 179 -2.27 8.71 -1.36
N ILE A 180 -1.91 9.75 -2.12
CA ILE A 180 -1.75 11.11 -1.58
C ILE A 180 -3.11 11.69 -1.27
N GLN A 181 -4.07 11.57 -2.19
CA GLN A 181 -5.44 11.99 -1.97
C GLN A 181 -6.09 11.20 -0.81
N PHE A 182 -5.83 9.89 -0.72
CA PHE A 182 -6.34 9.05 0.35
C PHE A 182 -5.84 9.51 1.72
N LEU A 183 -4.54 9.81 1.87
CA LEU A 183 -3.98 10.35 3.11
C LEU A 183 -4.48 11.76 3.44
N HIS A 184 -4.64 12.61 2.42
CA HIS A 184 -5.24 13.92 2.59
C HIS A 184 -6.68 13.80 3.12
N ASN A 185 -7.46 12.86 2.58
CA ASN A 185 -8.82 12.56 3.07
C ASN A 185 -8.80 12.02 4.51
N SER A 186 -7.84 11.16 4.87
CA SER A 186 -7.67 10.70 6.27
C SER A 186 -7.50 11.89 7.22
N LYS A 187 -6.59 12.81 6.87
CA LYS A 187 -6.34 14.00 7.69
C LYS A 187 -7.60 14.86 7.82
N LYS A 188 -8.27 15.13 6.71
CA LYS A 188 -9.52 15.90 6.69
C LYS A 188 -10.61 15.27 7.57
N ILE A 189 -10.79 13.96 7.54
CA ILE A 189 -11.77 13.26 8.38
C ILE A 189 -11.41 13.40 9.86
N PHE A 190 -10.13 13.25 10.21
CA PHE A 190 -9.68 13.44 11.59
C PHE A 190 -9.95 14.85 12.08
N ASP A 191 -9.54 15.86 11.31
CA ASP A 191 -9.74 17.28 11.65
C ASP A 191 -11.25 17.59 11.82
N GLN A 192 -12.10 17.11 10.90
CA GLN A 192 -13.56 17.26 11.01
C GLN A 192 -14.14 16.61 12.28
N CYS A 193 -13.65 15.44 12.68
CA CYS A 193 -14.12 14.79 13.90
C CYS A 193 -13.63 15.50 15.17
N ARG A 194 -12.42 16.07 15.15
CA ARG A 194 -11.86 16.87 16.24
C ARG A 194 -12.67 18.14 16.48
N ASP A 195 -13.11 18.81 15.41
CA ASP A 195 -13.87 20.06 15.50
C ASP A 195 -15.33 19.85 15.97
N LEU A 196 -15.77 18.60 16.18
CA LEU A 196 -17.09 18.22 16.71
C LEU A 196 -17.09 17.93 18.22
N GLU A 197 -15.91 17.91 18.87
CA GLU A 197 -15.75 17.77 20.32
C GLU A 197 -15.82 19.12 21.03
#